data_AF-A0A2D5XCA5-F1
#
_entry.id   AF-A0A2D5XCA5-F1
#
_cell.length_a   1.000
_cell.length_b   1.000
_cell.length_c   1.000
_cell.angle_alpha   90.00
_cell.angle_beta   90.00
_cell.angle_gamma   90.00
#
_symmetry.space_group_name_H-M   'P 1'
#
loop_
_entity.id
_entity.type
_entity.pdbx_description
1 polymer ?
#
loop_
_entity_poly.entity_id
_entity_poly.type
_entity_poly.pdbx_seq_one_letter_code
_entity_poly.pdbx_strand_id
1 'polypeptide(L)'
;KASGEYSFDALESALPAALQAGLNPEQTVDIIKKTIKASGEHSFSALGSALPAALRATSKAKLTPEQTVDIIKKTIEASGKYSMNALESALPAALKEYNGNNLNEIVQGATTVTKYIRKNTMTLNDAAKNLEFRYTNVKDKQSLAEELARSINSYYESNEIPSQYTASKFAVLINTLHDNEGSIDRTDTIREQITKSSTFKAKYHLIAEANADLYQSTFDKLFSSFPQDKVGELRRVDPNGNYWTDFIIQIGERDRLNELLSQDPNFFREAVDKGISSSPKLEKNTVSLANTFVDFYSKPEYSGEKEYFEGRLVELYKSADSQGEQASYAYLIKLSENPANEEFRKLHSTLPELPAVNVPQCSGDVCTGKQYFYIDENWYDITLKAYTKPGGIYQFGVVEQTDTTTVLEKKVSGKTMRMVLTTDNSDASDVLNDDETILVVHRGHSYNSKKTFEGRSNKEKIIIDGGCGGPGRVLEIQKQYPNAQVVYDKNTAEGVVNQYEAYKILRRVTLGQTDWDNVRDKTEIERGIVLPNDKNQLFLTYKKRLLRTPP
;
A
#
# COMPACT_ATOMS: atom_id res chain seq x y z
N LYS A 1 4.36 -33.31 -28.31
CA LYS A 1 3.08 -32.98 -28.99
C LYS A 1 2.21 -32.00 -28.19
N ALA A 2 1.88 -32.24 -26.92
CA ALA A 2 1.13 -31.27 -26.11
C ALA A 2 2.01 -30.12 -25.53
N SER A 3 3.31 -30.36 -25.33
CA SER A 3 4.28 -29.39 -24.78
C SER A 3 5.17 -28.70 -25.84
N GLY A 4 4.84 -28.79 -27.13
CA GLY A 4 5.62 -28.17 -28.21
C GLY A 4 6.98 -28.83 -28.48
N GLU A 5 7.89 -28.09 -29.12
CA GLU A 5 9.24 -28.55 -29.54
C GLU A 5 10.18 -28.87 -28.36
N TYR A 6 9.98 -28.26 -27.19
CA TYR A 6 10.81 -28.46 -26.00
C TYR A 6 10.34 -29.61 -25.09
N SER A 7 9.47 -30.48 -25.62
CA SER A 7 8.88 -31.59 -24.86
C SER A 7 9.90 -32.66 -24.44
N PHE A 8 11.00 -32.79 -25.17
CA PHE A 8 12.06 -33.75 -24.88
C PHE A 8 12.86 -33.33 -23.63
N ASP A 9 13.37 -32.10 -23.61
CA ASP A 9 14.17 -31.54 -22.51
C ASP A 9 13.41 -31.54 -21.16
N ALA A 10 12.10 -31.27 -21.19
CA ALA A 10 11.29 -31.30 -19.98
C ALA A 10 11.07 -32.73 -19.44
N LEU A 11 11.04 -33.73 -20.33
CA LEU A 11 10.95 -35.14 -19.94
C LEU A 11 12.28 -35.67 -19.39
N GLU A 12 13.42 -35.13 -19.83
CA GLU A 12 14.74 -35.48 -19.26
C GLU A 12 14.84 -35.19 -17.76
N SER A 13 14.07 -34.23 -17.23
CA SER A 13 13.99 -33.97 -15.80
C SER A 13 12.94 -34.83 -15.08
N ALA A 14 11.78 -35.04 -15.69
CA ALA A 14 10.65 -35.73 -15.07
C ALA A 14 10.86 -37.25 -14.98
N LEU A 15 11.42 -37.87 -16.03
CA LEU A 15 11.58 -39.32 -16.09
C LEU A 15 12.57 -39.86 -15.02
N PRO A 16 13.76 -39.27 -14.81
CA PRO A 16 14.65 -39.71 -13.73
C PRO A 16 14.03 -39.51 -12.35
N ALA A 17 13.29 -38.41 -12.14
CA ALA A 17 12.61 -38.16 -10.87
C ALA A 17 11.50 -39.19 -10.61
N ALA A 18 10.77 -39.61 -11.66
CA ALA A 18 9.74 -40.64 -11.55
C ALA A 18 10.34 -42.01 -11.21
N LEU A 19 11.45 -42.35 -11.86
CA LEU A 19 12.22 -43.57 -11.54
C LEU A 19 12.73 -43.54 -10.08
N GLN A 20 13.24 -42.40 -9.63
CA GLN A 20 13.70 -42.21 -8.24
C GLN A 20 12.55 -42.33 -7.21
N ALA A 21 11.32 -42.00 -7.59
CA ALA A 21 10.13 -42.19 -6.78
C ALA A 21 9.53 -43.62 -6.91
N GLY A 22 10.19 -44.53 -7.62
CA GLY A 22 9.79 -45.93 -7.74
C GLY A 22 8.59 -46.18 -8.66
N LEU A 23 8.23 -45.21 -9.51
CA LEU A 23 7.08 -45.32 -10.41
C LEU A 23 7.37 -46.27 -11.57
N ASN A 24 6.39 -47.10 -11.92
CA ASN A 24 6.43 -47.88 -13.15
C ASN A 24 6.10 -47.01 -14.39
N PRO A 25 6.33 -47.51 -15.62
CA PRO A 25 6.07 -46.74 -16.84
C PRO A 25 4.63 -46.26 -16.99
N GLU A 26 3.63 -47.08 -16.62
CA GLU A 26 2.21 -46.71 -16.73
C GLU A 26 1.85 -45.56 -15.78
N GLN A 27 2.29 -45.67 -14.52
CA GLN A 27 2.10 -44.63 -13.50
C GLN A 27 2.79 -43.32 -13.92
N THR A 28 4.00 -43.42 -14.48
CA THR A 28 4.78 -42.27 -14.95
C THR A 28 4.07 -41.56 -16.11
N VAL A 29 3.60 -42.32 -17.10
CA VAL A 29 2.85 -41.77 -18.25
C VAL A 29 1.56 -41.09 -17.78
N ASP A 30 0.84 -41.68 -16.82
CA ASP A 30 -0.41 -41.13 -16.31
C ASP A 30 -0.21 -39.80 -15.57
N ILE A 31 0.77 -39.71 -14.66
CA ILE A 31 1.09 -38.46 -13.97
C ILE A 31 1.52 -37.38 -14.96
N ILE A 32 2.40 -37.71 -15.92
CA ILE A 32 2.84 -36.74 -16.95
C ILE A 32 1.65 -36.19 -17.74
N LYS A 33 0.73 -37.07 -18.18
CA LYS A 33 -0.47 -36.64 -18.91
C LYS A 33 -1.36 -35.73 -18.08
N LYS A 34 -1.57 -36.04 -16.80
CA LYS A 34 -2.36 -35.19 -15.89
C LYS A 34 -1.70 -33.84 -15.64
N THR A 35 -0.38 -33.82 -15.43
CA THR A 35 0.39 -32.58 -15.25
C THR A 35 0.28 -31.69 -16.48
N ILE A 36 0.47 -32.22 -17.68
CA ILE A 36 0.30 -31.48 -18.95
C ILE A 36 -1.12 -30.92 -19.06
N LYS A 37 -2.13 -31.76 -18.83
CA LYS A 37 -3.54 -31.34 -18.94
C LYS A 37 -3.88 -30.19 -17.99
N ALA A 38 -3.35 -30.21 -16.77
CA ALA A 38 -3.65 -29.20 -15.76
C ALA A 38 -2.85 -27.90 -15.94
N SER A 39 -1.60 -27.99 -16.39
CA SER A 39 -0.70 -26.84 -16.55
C SER A 39 -0.89 -26.10 -17.87
N GLY A 40 -1.53 -26.71 -18.87
CA GLY A 40 -1.87 -26.04 -20.13
C GLY A 40 -0.64 -25.47 -20.83
N GLU A 41 -0.64 -24.16 -21.08
CA GLU A 41 0.49 -23.44 -21.69
C GLU A 41 1.80 -23.51 -20.87
N HIS A 42 1.71 -23.80 -19.57
CA HIS A 42 2.88 -23.96 -18.68
C HIS A 42 3.39 -25.40 -18.59
N SER A 43 2.97 -26.30 -19.49
CA SER A 43 3.36 -27.71 -19.48
C SER A 43 4.88 -27.93 -19.51
N PHE A 44 5.63 -27.07 -20.20
CA PHE A 44 7.09 -27.16 -20.24
C PHE A 44 7.71 -27.00 -18.85
N SER A 45 7.43 -25.88 -18.17
CA SER A 45 7.93 -25.60 -16.82
C SER A 45 7.39 -26.61 -15.79
N ALA A 46 6.14 -27.04 -15.94
CA ALA A 46 5.53 -28.03 -15.07
C ALA A 46 6.24 -29.39 -15.15
N LEU A 47 6.68 -29.82 -16.33
CA LEU A 47 7.44 -31.06 -16.50
C LEU A 47 8.93 -30.89 -16.20
N GLY A 48 9.53 -29.75 -16.55
CA GLY A 48 10.95 -29.49 -16.37
C GLY A 48 11.37 -29.21 -14.93
N SER A 49 10.48 -28.63 -14.11
CA SER A 49 10.77 -28.22 -12.73
C SER A 49 9.77 -28.77 -11.71
N ALA A 50 8.48 -28.46 -11.88
CA ALA A 50 7.48 -28.66 -10.83
C ALA A 50 7.23 -30.13 -10.48
N LEU A 51 6.96 -30.96 -11.50
CA LEU A 51 6.74 -32.39 -11.33
C LEU A 51 8.00 -33.10 -10.80
N PRO A 52 9.22 -32.86 -11.32
CA PRO A 52 10.44 -33.38 -10.73
C PRO A 52 10.61 -33.01 -9.25
N ALA A 53 10.31 -31.76 -8.88
CA ALA A 53 10.40 -31.31 -7.49
C ALA A 53 9.45 -32.09 -6.57
N ALA A 54 8.18 -32.25 -6.98
CA ALA A 54 7.20 -33.05 -6.27
C ALA A 54 7.62 -34.52 -6.12
N LEU A 55 8.07 -35.16 -7.21
CA LEU A 55 8.51 -36.55 -7.23
C LEU A 55 9.74 -36.79 -6.32
N ARG A 56 10.70 -35.87 -6.34
CA ARG A 56 11.84 -35.93 -5.43
C ARG A 56 11.41 -35.76 -3.98
N ALA A 57 10.41 -34.91 -3.72
CA ALA A 57 9.86 -34.73 -2.38
C ALA A 57 9.12 -35.98 -1.86
N THR A 58 8.32 -36.65 -2.70
CA THR A 58 7.65 -37.91 -2.30
C THR A 58 8.66 -39.02 -2.04
N SER A 59 9.71 -39.12 -2.87
CA SER A 59 10.83 -40.05 -2.66
C SER A 59 11.55 -39.78 -1.33
N LYS A 60 11.86 -38.51 -1.02
CA LYS A 60 12.46 -38.12 0.28
C LYS A 60 11.56 -38.42 1.47
N ALA A 61 10.24 -38.25 1.31
CA ALA A 61 9.24 -38.63 2.31
C ALA A 61 8.99 -40.15 2.39
N LYS A 62 9.69 -40.95 1.57
CA LYS A 62 9.59 -42.42 1.52
C LYS A 62 8.16 -42.91 1.26
N LEU A 63 7.41 -42.19 0.43
CA LEU A 63 6.08 -42.64 0.01
C LEU A 63 6.19 -43.85 -0.91
N THR A 64 5.21 -44.76 -0.82
CA THR A 64 5.05 -45.83 -1.82
C THR A 64 4.74 -45.24 -3.21
N PRO A 65 4.98 -45.98 -4.30
CA PRO A 65 4.58 -45.55 -5.64
C PRO A 65 3.08 -45.20 -5.71
N GLU A 66 2.22 -46.00 -5.08
CA GLU A 66 0.77 -45.77 -5.03
C GLU A 66 0.43 -44.45 -4.32
N GLN A 67 1.04 -44.20 -3.15
CA GLN A 67 0.87 -42.93 -2.42
C GLN A 67 1.41 -41.74 -3.21
N THR A 68 2.54 -41.90 -3.91
CA THR A 68 3.13 -40.87 -4.78
C THR A 68 2.18 -40.50 -5.91
N VAL A 69 1.60 -41.49 -6.59
CA VAL A 69 0.61 -41.27 -7.64
C VAL A 69 -0.61 -40.55 -7.09
N ASP A 70 -1.16 -41.04 -5.97
CA ASP A 70 -2.36 -40.49 -5.36
C ASP A 70 -2.19 -39.02 -4.94
N ILE A 71 -1.11 -38.69 -4.22
CA ILE A 71 -0.89 -37.31 -3.75
C ILE A 71 -0.68 -36.33 -4.90
N ILE A 72 0.13 -36.68 -5.90
CA ILE A 72 0.39 -35.80 -7.04
C ILE A 72 -0.91 -35.57 -7.81
N LYS A 73 -1.72 -36.60 -8.02
CA LYS A 73 -3.03 -36.48 -8.68
C LYS A 73 -3.97 -35.57 -7.91
N LYS A 74 -4.15 -35.82 -6.61
CA LYS A 74 -5.03 -35.00 -5.76
C LYS A 74 -4.58 -33.53 -5.75
N THR A 75 -3.29 -33.27 -5.64
CA THR A 75 -2.74 -31.91 -5.69
C THR A 75 -3.01 -31.24 -7.04
N ILE A 76 -2.81 -31.96 -8.16
CA ILE A 76 -3.11 -31.44 -9.51
C ILE A 76 -4.59 -31.13 -9.67
N GLU A 77 -5.46 -32.08 -9.29
CA GLU A 77 -6.92 -31.97 -9.43
C GLU A 77 -7.47 -30.82 -8.60
N ALA A 78 -6.98 -30.66 -7.38
CA ALA A 78 -7.47 -29.63 -6.47
C ALA A 78 -6.89 -28.23 -6.76
N SER A 79 -5.68 -28.14 -7.31
CA SER A 79 -5.04 -26.85 -7.64
C SER A 79 -5.40 -26.34 -9.05
N GLY A 80 -5.92 -27.19 -9.93
CA GLY A 80 -6.33 -26.85 -11.29
C GLY A 80 -5.19 -26.17 -12.07
N LYS A 81 -5.45 -24.96 -12.59
CA LYS A 81 -4.47 -24.17 -13.36
C LYS A 81 -3.24 -23.71 -12.54
N TYR A 82 -3.26 -23.85 -11.21
CA TYR A 82 -2.15 -23.51 -10.31
C TYR A 82 -1.33 -24.74 -9.88
N SER A 83 -1.58 -25.90 -10.51
CA SER A 83 -0.89 -27.16 -10.20
C SER A 83 0.63 -27.06 -10.27
N MET A 84 1.18 -26.25 -11.19
CA MET A 84 2.62 -26.02 -11.28
C MET A 84 3.19 -25.50 -9.95
N ASN A 85 2.58 -24.47 -9.38
CA ASN A 85 3.07 -23.86 -8.13
C ASN A 85 2.85 -24.78 -6.92
N ALA A 86 1.74 -25.54 -6.92
CA ALA A 86 1.50 -26.55 -5.90
C ALA A 86 2.59 -27.63 -5.92
N LEU A 87 2.94 -28.16 -7.09
CA LEU A 87 3.92 -29.23 -7.26
C LEU A 87 5.36 -28.76 -7.03
N GLU A 88 5.70 -27.55 -7.47
CA GLU A 88 7.06 -27.02 -7.35
C GLU A 88 7.41 -26.60 -5.91
N SER A 89 6.42 -26.07 -5.19
CA SER A 89 6.66 -25.33 -3.94
C SER A 89 5.85 -25.86 -2.77
N ALA A 90 4.52 -25.79 -2.83
CA ALA A 90 3.67 -26.03 -1.66
C ALA A 90 3.72 -27.50 -1.20
N LEU A 91 3.59 -28.45 -2.14
CA LEU A 91 3.62 -29.88 -1.83
C LEU A 91 5.00 -30.33 -1.33
N PRO A 92 6.14 -29.96 -1.96
CA PRO A 92 7.47 -30.26 -1.41
C PRO A 92 7.70 -29.69 -0.01
N ALA A 93 7.17 -28.49 0.29
CA ALA A 93 7.26 -27.91 1.63
C ALA A 93 6.40 -28.68 2.63
N ALA A 94 5.14 -28.96 2.29
CA ALA A 94 4.21 -29.69 3.14
C ALA A 94 4.67 -31.13 3.44
N LEU A 95 5.31 -31.81 2.47
CA LEU A 95 5.83 -33.16 2.65
C LEU A 95 6.96 -33.27 3.68
N LYS A 96 7.60 -32.16 4.07
CA LYS A 96 8.54 -32.15 5.19
C LYS A 96 7.87 -32.44 6.54
N GLU A 97 6.56 -32.23 6.63
CA GLU A 97 5.75 -32.52 7.83
C GLU A 97 5.21 -33.95 7.85
N TYR A 98 5.52 -34.77 6.85
CA TYR A 98 4.99 -36.13 6.77
C TYR A 98 5.48 -37.03 7.91
N ASN A 99 4.54 -37.67 8.60
CA ASN A 99 4.82 -38.52 9.76
C ASN A 99 4.33 -39.98 9.59
N GLY A 100 3.91 -40.35 8.37
CA GLY A 100 3.34 -41.67 8.07
C GLY A 100 1.81 -41.69 7.98
N ASN A 101 1.11 -40.77 8.67
CA ASN A 101 -0.35 -40.84 8.84
C ASN A 101 -1.11 -39.59 8.42
N ASN A 102 -0.43 -38.51 8.03
CA ASN A 102 -1.02 -37.18 7.78
C ASN A 102 -1.02 -36.75 6.31
N LEU A 103 -1.11 -37.71 5.38
CA LEU A 103 -1.02 -37.44 3.95
C LEU A 103 -2.19 -36.58 3.44
N ASN A 104 -3.39 -36.79 3.98
CA ASN A 104 -4.58 -36.03 3.58
C ASN A 104 -4.49 -34.57 4.01
N GLU A 105 -4.00 -34.30 5.22
CA GLU A 105 -3.77 -32.97 5.76
C GLU A 105 -2.72 -32.22 4.93
N ILE A 106 -1.64 -32.91 4.53
CA ILE A 106 -0.62 -32.35 3.63
C ILE A 106 -1.22 -31.92 2.29
N VAL A 107 -2.03 -32.79 1.67
CA VAL A 107 -2.70 -32.46 0.39
C VAL A 107 -3.64 -31.27 0.56
N GLN A 108 -4.46 -31.28 1.61
CA GLN A 108 -5.44 -30.25 1.88
C GLN A 108 -4.76 -28.89 2.14
N GLY A 109 -3.72 -28.86 2.96
CA GLY A 109 -2.95 -27.67 3.24
C GLY A 109 -2.25 -27.11 2.01
N ALA A 110 -1.51 -27.95 1.28
CA ALA A 110 -0.79 -27.53 0.07
C ALA A 110 -1.74 -26.96 -0.99
N THR A 111 -2.91 -27.57 -1.15
CA THR A 111 -3.95 -27.11 -2.08
C THR A 111 -4.52 -25.77 -1.64
N THR A 112 -4.91 -25.63 -0.38
CA THR A 112 -5.52 -24.40 0.17
C THR A 112 -4.56 -23.23 0.06
N VAL A 113 -3.30 -23.44 0.45
CA VAL A 113 -2.22 -22.46 0.32
C VAL A 113 -2.06 -22.03 -1.15
N THR A 114 -1.98 -22.99 -2.08
CA THR A 114 -1.82 -22.69 -3.50
C THR A 114 -3.01 -21.89 -4.06
N LYS A 115 -4.24 -22.22 -3.65
CA LYS A 115 -5.46 -21.54 -4.09
C LYS A 115 -5.35 -20.03 -3.86
N TYR A 116 -4.92 -19.60 -2.68
CA TYR A 116 -4.93 -18.18 -2.29
C TYR A 116 -3.60 -17.45 -2.53
N ILE A 117 -2.49 -18.14 -2.77
CA ILE A 117 -1.18 -17.49 -2.98
C ILE A 117 -0.79 -17.46 -4.46
N ARG A 118 -1.42 -18.30 -5.29
CA ARG A 118 -1.28 -18.31 -6.76
C ARG A 118 0.18 -18.22 -7.22
N LYS A 119 0.58 -17.10 -7.86
CA LYS A 119 1.89 -16.90 -8.52
C LYS A 119 3.02 -16.48 -7.56
N ASN A 120 2.71 -16.14 -6.31
CA ASN A 120 3.67 -15.66 -5.32
C ASN A 120 4.03 -16.73 -4.28
N THR A 121 4.00 -18.01 -4.65
CA THR A 121 4.47 -19.10 -3.78
C THR A 121 5.93 -18.95 -3.39
N MET A 122 6.75 -18.25 -4.18
CA MET A 122 8.10 -17.84 -3.80
C MET A 122 8.09 -16.85 -2.64
N THR A 123 7.18 -15.85 -2.62
CA THR A 123 7.00 -14.92 -1.50
C THR A 123 6.53 -15.63 -0.25
N LEU A 124 5.60 -16.58 -0.37
CA LEU A 124 5.25 -17.43 0.77
C LEU A 124 6.43 -18.27 1.20
N ASN A 125 7.16 -18.94 0.31
CA ASN A 125 8.29 -19.77 0.71
C ASN A 125 9.42 -18.95 1.33
N ASP A 126 9.65 -17.72 0.87
CA ASP A 126 10.65 -16.83 1.43
C ASP A 126 10.21 -16.24 2.77
N ALA A 127 8.92 -15.89 2.91
CA ALA A 127 8.34 -15.57 4.21
C ALA A 127 8.36 -16.80 5.12
N ALA A 128 8.03 -17.98 4.59
CA ALA A 128 7.86 -19.24 5.30
C ALA A 128 9.17 -19.90 5.70
N LYS A 129 10.28 -19.60 5.03
CA LYS A 129 11.63 -19.95 5.53
C LYS A 129 11.88 -19.36 6.92
N ASN A 130 11.25 -18.22 7.23
CA ASN A 130 11.36 -17.53 8.52
C ASN A 130 10.15 -17.77 9.44
N LEU A 131 9.16 -18.53 8.99
CA LEU A 131 7.94 -18.82 9.74
C LEU A 131 7.94 -20.30 10.08
N GLU A 132 7.58 -20.66 11.31
CA GLU A 132 7.31 -22.05 11.67
C GLU A 132 5.97 -22.54 11.08
N PHE A 133 5.66 -22.21 9.83
CA PHE A 133 4.38 -22.46 9.17
C PHE A 133 4.16 -23.95 8.94
N ARG A 134 2.98 -24.45 9.31
CA ARG A 134 2.58 -25.86 9.19
C ARG A 134 1.42 -26.01 8.23
N TYR A 135 1.69 -26.63 7.09
CA TYR A 135 0.67 -26.96 6.08
C TYR A 135 -0.40 -27.90 6.65
N THR A 136 -0.02 -28.80 7.56
CA THR A 136 -0.95 -29.75 8.19
C THR A 136 -2.02 -29.08 9.08
N ASN A 137 -1.81 -27.82 9.49
CA ASN A 137 -2.81 -27.05 10.22
C ASN A 137 -3.85 -26.39 9.31
N VAL A 138 -3.61 -26.36 8.00
CA VAL A 138 -4.43 -25.61 7.04
C VAL A 138 -5.50 -26.49 6.39
N LYS A 139 -6.76 -26.25 6.74
CA LYS A 139 -7.93 -26.98 6.25
C LYS A 139 -8.76 -26.17 5.26
N ASP A 140 -8.75 -24.86 5.43
CA ASP A 140 -9.54 -23.88 4.70
C ASP A 140 -8.86 -22.50 4.79
N LYS A 141 -9.52 -21.45 4.28
CA LYS A 141 -8.96 -20.10 4.30
C LYS A 141 -8.83 -19.50 5.71
N GLN A 142 -9.70 -19.89 6.65
CA GLN A 142 -9.66 -19.37 8.01
C GLN A 142 -8.46 -19.95 8.76
N SER A 143 -8.29 -21.26 8.71
CA SER A 143 -7.13 -21.96 9.28
C SER A 143 -5.81 -21.56 8.59
N LEU A 144 -5.82 -21.23 7.29
CA LEU A 144 -4.68 -20.60 6.62
C LEU A 144 -4.31 -19.26 7.29
N ALA A 145 -5.29 -18.40 7.51
CA ALA A 145 -5.08 -17.09 8.13
C ALA A 145 -4.59 -17.21 9.59
N GLU A 146 -5.18 -18.12 10.36
CA GLU A 146 -4.80 -18.40 11.75
C GLU A 146 -3.37 -18.94 11.84
N GLU A 147 -3.01 -19.87 10.96
CA GLU A 147 -1.67 -20.45 10.92
C GLU A 147 -0.62 -19.41 10.50
N LEU A 148 -0.92 -18.56 9.51
CA LEU A 148 -0.05 -17.44 9.13
C LEU A 148 0.13 -16.45 10.29
N ALA A 149 -0.96 -16.05 10.96
CA ALA A 149 -0.88 -15.16 12.11
C ALA A 149 -0.05 -15.78 13.23
N ARG A 150 -0.27 -17.07 13.53
CA ARG A 150 0.51 -17.81 14.53
C ARG A 150 2.00 -17.78 14.19
N SER A 151 2.36 -18.05 12.95
CA SER A 151 3.77 -18.05 12.57
C SER A 151 4.39 -16.65 12.57
N ILE A 152 3.66 -15.61 12.13
CA ILE A 152 4.12 -14.22 12.20
C ILE A 152 4.35 -13.81 13.65
N ASN A 153 3.41 -14.14 14.54
CA ASN A 153 3.54 -13.92 15.97
C ASN A 153 4.79 -14.62 16.49
N SER A 154 4.97 -15.90 16.17
CA SER A 154 6.14 -16.68 16.59
C SER A 154 7.45 -16.01 16.17
N TYR A 155 7.53 -15.52 14.92
CA TYR A 155 8.71 -14.80 14.44
C TYR A 155 9.01 -13.57 15.30
N TYR A 156 8.02 -12.72 15.56
CA TYR A 156 8.24 -11.50 16.35
C TYR A 156 8.46 -11.78 17.85
N GLU A 157 7.93 -12.87 18.39
CA GLU A 157 8.24 -13.27 19.77
C GLU A 157 9.65 -13.84 19.90
N SER A 158 10.12 -14.61 18.92
CA SER A 158 11.45 -15.24 18.95
C SER A 158 12.60 -14.31 18.56
N ASN A 159 12.32 -13.16 17.93
CA ASN A 159 13.34 -12.20 17.51
C ASN A 159 13.25 -10.91 18.32
N GLU A 160 14.30 -10.61 19.09
CA GLU A 160 14.41 -9.35 19.85
C GLU A 160 14.60 -8.15 18.92
N ILE A 161 15.33 -8.35 17.82
CA ILE A 161 15.53 -7.35 16.77
C ILE A 161 14.99 -7.92 15.46
N PRO A 162 13.71 -7.70 15.14
CA PRO A 162 13.15 -8.17 13.90
C PRO A 162 13.82 -7.49 12.69
N SER A 163 13.88 -8.21 11.57
CA SER A 163 14.40 -7.67 10.31
C SER A 163 13.33 -6.93 9.52
N GLN A 164 13.65 -5.69 9.11
CA GLN A 164 12.86 -4.92 8.15
C GLN A 164 12.54 -5.69 6.87
N TYR A 165 13.52 -6.44 6.34
CA TYR A 165 13.33 -7.23 5.13
C TYR A 165 12.23 -8.29 5.33
N THR A 166 12.24 -8.98 6.47
CA THR A 166 11.22 -9.98 6.79
C THR A 166 9.85 -9.35 7.02
N ALA A 167 9.78 -8.22 7.75
CA ALA A 167 8.53 -7.47 7.94
C ALA A 167 7.90 -7.06 6.60
N SER A 168 8.74 -6.59 5.66
CA SER A 168 8.34 -6.24 4.30
C SER A 168 7.79 -7.46 3.55
N LYS A 169 8.42 -8.64 3.67
CA LYS A 169 7.92 -9.88 3.07
C LYS A 169 6.58 -10.32 3.64
N PHE A 170 6.37 -10.16 4.95
CA PHE A 170 5.06 -10.44 5.57
C PHE A 170 3.98 -9.49 5.07
N ALA A 171 4.28 -8.19 4.96
CA ALA A 171 3.34 -7.22 4.40
C ALA A 171 2.95 -7.57 2.95
N VAL A 172 3.93 -7.88 2.09
CA VAL A 172 3.68 -8.32 0.71
C VAL A 172 2.85 -9.60 0.66
N LEU A 173 3.09 -10.55 1.57
CA LEU A 173 2.29 -11.78 1.66
C LEU A 173 0.84 -11.49 2.04
N ILE A 174 0.61 -10.66 3.07
CA ILE A 174 -0.73 -10.27 3.51
C ILE A 174 -1.49 -9.54 2.38
N ASN A 175 -0.82 -8.61 1.68
CA ASN A 175 -1.42 -7.90 0.55
C ASN A 175 -1.72 -8.85 -0.63
N THR A 176 -0.82 -9.78 -0.94
CA THR A 176 -1.04 -10.80 -1.97
C THR A 176 -2.28 -11.65 -1.66
N LEU A 177 -2.46 -12.03 -0.39
CA LEU A 177 -3.62 -12.80 0.06
C LEU A 177 -4.91 -11.99 -0.08
N HIS A 178 -4.87 -10.71 0.29
CA HIS A 178 -5.98 -9.77 0.09
C HIS A 178 -6.41 -9.70 -1.38
N ASP A 179 -5.48 -9.41 -2.29
CA ASP A 179 -5.77 -9.28 -3.73
C ASP A 179 -6.30 -10.59 -4.32
N ASN A 180 -5.68 -11.71 -3.95
CA ASN A 180 -6.07 -13.02 -4.46
C ASN A 180 -7.44 -13.43 -3.93
N GLU A 181 -7.72 -13.29 -2.64
CA GLU A 181 -9.03 -13.60 -2.07
C GLU A 181 -10.13 -12.73 -2.70
N GLY A 182 -9.89 -11.42 -2.83
CA GLY A 182 -10.81 -10.50 -3.51
C GLY A 182 -11.15 -10.96 -4.93
N SER A 183 -10.16 -11.45 -5.67
CA SER A 183 -10.38 -11.97 -7.03
C SER A 183 -11.04 -13.36 -7.11
N ILE A 184 -10.94 -14.20 -6.07
CA ILE A 184 -11.47 -15.56 -6.07
C ILE A 184 -12.87 -15.61 -5.45
N ASP A 185 -12.98 -15.09 -4.23
CA ASP A 185 -14.15 -15.22 -3.37
C ASP A 185 -14.92 -13.89 -3.23
N ARG A 186 -14.35 -12.75 -3.66
CA ARG A 186 -14.89 -11.40 -3.42
C ARG A 186 -15.05 -11.07 -1.94
N THR A 187 -14.14 -11.57 -1.11
CA THR A 187 -14.08 -11.35 0.34
C THR A 187 -12.66 -10.97 0.79
N ASP A 188 -12.51 -10.54 2.04
CA ASP A 188 -11.23 -10.16 2.65
C ASP A 188 -10.99 -10.87 4.01
N THR A 189 -11.55 -12.08 4.15
CA THR A 189 -11.57 -12.84 5.40
C THR A 189 -10.18 -13.24 5.87
N ILE A 190 -9.26 -13.56 4.95
CA ILE A 190 -7.90 -13.99 5.29
C ILE A 190 -7.15 -12.85 5.99
N ARG A 191 -7.13 -11.65 5.40
CA ARG A 191 -6.46 -10.50 6.00
C ARG A 191 -7.12 -10.10 7.32
N GLU A 192 -8.45 -10.07 7.37
CA GLU A 192 -9.20 -9.77 8.60
C GLU A 192 -8.84 -10.73 9.73
N GLN A 193 -8.77 -12.02 9.43
CA GLN A 193 -8.43 -13.03 10.42
C GLN A 193 -6.95 -12.94 10.82
N ILE A 194 -6.01 -12.68 9.89
CA ILE A 194 -4.60 -12.43 10.21
C ILE A 194 -4.50 -11.27 11.19
N THR A 195 -5.12 -10.13 10.86
CA THR A 195 -5.16 -8.95 11.72
C THR A 195 -5.74 -9.27 13.09
N LYS A 196 -6.85 -10.00 13.16
CA LYS A 196 -7.49 -10.36 14.43
C LYS A 196 -6.61 -11.26 15.29
N SER A 197 -5.94 -12.23 14.69
CA SER A 197 -5.13 -13.25 15.37
C SER A 197 -3.68 -12.83 15.66
N SER A 198 -3.19 -11.75 15.06
CA SER A 198 -1.85 -11.24 15.34
C SER A 198 -1.74 -10.64 16.76
N THR A 199 -0.61 -10.87 17.44
CA THR A 199 -0.30 -10.23 18.73
C THR A 199 -0.06 -8.73 18.54
N PHE A 200 -0.16 -7.96 19.62
CA PHE A 200 0.20 -6.54 19.59
C PHE A 200 1.62 -6.32 19.07
N LYS A 201 2.59 -7.12 19.56
CA LYS A 201 3.99 -7.08 19.14
C LYS A 201 4.14 -7.25 17.62
N ALA A 202 3.48 -8.27 17.05
CA ALA A 202 3.51 -8.51 15.61
C ALA A 202 2.93 -7.35 14.80
N LYS A 203 1.77 -6.80 15.21
CA LYS A 203 1.16 -5.67 14.51
C LYS A 203 2.02 -4.41 14.60
N TYR A 204 2.59 -4.14 15.78
CA TYR A 204 3.49 -3.02 16.03
C TYR A 204 4.69 -3.06 15.08
N HIS A 205 5.42 -4.18 15.04
CA HIS A 205 6.60 -4.30 14.17
C HIS A 205 6.24 -4.32 12.68
N LEU A 206 5.13 -4.94 12.28
CA LEU A 206 4.65 -4.85 10.90
C LEU A 206 4.42 -3.40 10.48
N ILE A 207 3.79 -2.58 11.33
CA ILE A 207 3.58 -1.17 11.05
C ILE A 207 4.90 -0.40 11.04
N ALA A 208 5.76 -0.60 12.04
CA ALA A 208 7.01 0.14 12.17
C ALA A 208 7.99 -0.14 11.02
N GLU A 209 8.07 -1.38 10.56
CA GLU A 209 9.17 -1.82 9.71
C GLU A 209 8.79 -2.04 8.24
N ALA A 210 7.56 -2.48 7.94
CA ALA A 210 7.18 -2.80 6.57
C ALA A 210 7.07 -1.55 5.66
N ASN A 211 7.00 -0.35 6.24
CA ASN A 211 7.07 0.92 5.53
C ASN A 211 6.06 1.00 4.35
N ALA A 212 6.55 1.21 3.13
CA ALA A 212 5.73 1.37 1.93
C ALA A 212 5.13 0.04 1.41
N ASP A 213 5.57 -1.11 1.92
CA ASP A 213 5.06 -2.42 1.49
C ASP A 213 3.74 -2.79 2.18
N LEU A 214 3.31 -2.04 3.19
CA LEU A 214 2.04 -2.25 3.87
C LEU A 214 0.94 -1.38 3.26
N TYR A 215 -0.10 -1.99 2.66
CA TYR A 215 -1.23 -1.25 2.11
C TYR A 215 -1.93 -0.44 3.21
N GLN A 216 -2.47 0.71 2.83
CA GLN A 216 -3.25 1.56 3.74
C GLN A 216 -4.39 0.78 4.40
N SER A 217 -5.15 0.01 3.61
CA SER A 217 -6.24 -0.82 4.13
C SER A 217 -5.78 -1.94 5.08
N THR A 218 -4.56 -2.46 4.89
CA THR A 218 -3.95 -3.43 5.81
C THR A 218 -3.49 -2.73 7.11
N PHE A 219 -2.84 -1.57 6.98
CA PHE A 219 -2.46 -0.74 8.12
C PHE A 219 -3.68 -0.38 8.97
N ASP A 220 -4.77 0.09 8.35
CA ASP A 220 -5.96 0.54 9.06
C ASP A 220 -6.53 -0.59 9.92
N LYS A 221 -6.65 -1.80 9.36
CA LYS A 221 -7.10 -3.00 10.08
C LYS A 221 -6.15 -3.35 11.24
N LEU A 222 -4.83 -3.34 11.01
CA LEU A 222 -3.84 -3.61 12.06
C LEU A 222 -3.96 -2.61 13.20
N PHE A 223 -3.90 -1.32 12.89
CA PHE A 223 -3.92 -0.24 13.87
C PHE A 223 -5.25 -0.13 14.62
N SER A 224 -6.39 -0.29 13.92
CA SER A 224 -7.72 -0.25 14.55
C SER A 224 -7.97 -1.43 15.49
N SER A 225 -7.22 -2.53 15.33
CA SER A 225 -7.30 -3.71 16.18
C SER A 225 -6.37 -3.65 17.41
N PHE A 226 -5.71 -2.52 17.64
CA PHE A 226 -4.95 -2.30 18.87
C PHE A 226 -5.89 -2.22 20.08
N PRO A 227 -5.42 -2.61 21.28
CA PRO A 227 -6.18 -2.42 22.51
C PRO A 227 -6.35 -0.92 22.83
N GLN A 228 -7.23 -0.62 23.79
CA GLN A 228 -7.49 0.77 24.20
C GLN A 228 -6.23 1.46 24.76
N ASP A 229 -5.50 0.77 25.65
CA ASP A 229 -4.19 1.22 26.16
C ASP A 229 -3.09 0.89 25.15
N LYS A 230 -2.95 1.73 24.13
CA LYS A 230 -1.96 1.54 23.06
C LYS A 230 -0.56 1.84 23.58
N VAL A 231 -0.39 2.91 24.37
CA VAL A 231 0.91 3.34 24.89
C VAL A 231 1.48 2.36 25.92
N GLY A 232 0.65 1.85 26.85
CA GLY A 232 1.08 0.83 27.82
C GLY A 232 1.59 -0.43 27.13
N GLU A 233 0.92 -0.86 26.06
CA GLU A 233 1.36 -2.02 25.27
C GLU A 233 2.64 -1.74 24.48
N LEU A 234 2.82 -0.54 23.91
CA LEU A 234 4.08 -0.14 23.27
C LEU A 234 5.26 -0.23 24.25
N ARG A 235 5.09 0.28 25.48
CA ARG A 235 6.11 0.16 26.55
C ARG A 235 6.44 -1.29 26.88
N ARG A 236 5.44 -2.17 26.83
CA ARG A 236 5.62 -3.59 27.14
C ARG A 236 6.37 -4.34 26.04
N VAL A 237 6.10 -4.04 24.77
CA VAL A 237 6.68 -4.79 23.64
C VAL A 237 7.98 -4.20 23.11
N ASP A 238 8.22 -2.90 23.32
CA ASP A 238 9.44 -2.19 22.94
C ASP A 238 9.87 -1.22 24.06
N PRO A 239 10.30 -1.74 25.23
CA PRO A 239 10.62 -0.92 26.40
C PRO A 239 11.82 0.01 26.20
N ASN A 240 12.72 -0.32 25.27
CA ASN A 240 13.92 0.45 24.97
C ASN A 240 13.71 1.48 23.85
N GLY A 241 12.54 1.48 23.21
CA GLY A 241 12.22 2.39 22.13
C GLY A 241 13.06 2.24 20.88
N ASN A 242 13.43 1.00 20.55
CA ASN A 242 14.25 0.70 19.39
C ASN A 242 13.53 1.02 18.07
N TYR A 243 12.20 0.92 18.06
CA TYR A 243 11.38 1.13 16.86
C TYR A 243 10.38 2.29 17.00
N TRP A 244 10.40 3.03 18.13
CA TRP A 244 9.43 4.12 18.35
C TRP A 244 9.49 5.15 17.23
N THR A 245 10.69 5.57 16.80
CA THR A 245 10.84 6.55 15.72
C THR A 245 10.23 6.05 14.42
N ASP A 246 10.59 4.86 13.94
CA ASP A 246 10.05 4.32 12.69
C ASP A 246 8.53 4.13 12.79
N PHE A 247 8.04 3.65 13.94
CA PHE A 247 6.61 3.52 14.20
C PHE A 247 5.88 4.85 14.13
N ILE A 248 6.33 5.90 14.82
CA ILE A 248 5.64 7.19 14.78
C ILE A 248 5.69 7.83 13.40
N ILE A 249 6.76 7.63 12.61
CA ILE A 249 6.85 8.13 11.25
C ILE A 249 5.81 7.41 10.37
N GLN A 250 5.69 6.09 10.49
CA GLN A 250 4.71 5.31 9.74
C GLN A 250 3.26 5.65 10.10
N ILE A 251 3.01 5.94 11.37
CA ILE A 251 1.71 6.35 11.88
C ILE A 251 1.40 7.81 11.45
N GLY A 252 2.40 8.68 11.45
CA GLY A 252 2.32 10.07 10.99
C GLY A 252 2.10 10.20 9.48
N GLU A 253 2.73 9.33 8.68
CA GLU A 253 2.48 9.16 7.23
C GLU A 253 1.02 8.84 6.89
N ARG A 254 0.21 8.49 7.88
CA ARG A 254 -1.19 8.11 7.73
C ARG A 254 -2.13 8.96 8.58
N ASP A 255 -1.63 10.07 9.13
CA ASP A 255 -2.36 11.03 9.96
C ASP A 255 -3.07 10.39 11.19
N ARG A 256 -2.45 9.38 11.80
CA ARG A 256 -3.02 8.66 12.97
C ARG A 256 -2.27 8.94 14.28
N LEU A 257 -1.18 9.69 14.25
CA LEU A 257 -0.28 9.83 15.42
C LEU A 257 -0.97 10.55 16.59
N ASN A 258 -1.87 11.47 16.29
CA ASN A 258 -2.61 12.24 17.29
C ASN A 258 -3.49 11.34 18.18
N GLU A 259 -3.94 10.18 17.70
CA GLU A 259 -4.65 9.20 18.53
C GLU A 259 -3.76 8.65 19.66
N LEU A 260 -2.47 8.47 19.40
CA LEU A 260 -1.51 7.99 20.39
C LEU A 260 -1.04 9.10 21.32
N LEU A 261 -0.77 10.29 20.77
CA LEU A 261 -0.38 11.48 21.54
C LEU A 261 -1.42 11.86 22.59
N SER A 262 -2.71 11.62 22.32
CA SER A 262 -3.77 11.86 23.29
C SER A 262 -3.71 10.96 24.54
N GLN A 263 -3.01 9.82 24.47
CA GLN A 263 -2.86 8.90 25.62
C GLN A 263 -1.67 9.29 26.50
N ASP A 264 -0.52 9.60 25.88
CA ASP A 264 0.68 10.05 26.58
C ASP A 264 1.59 10.83 25.63
N PRO A 265 1.48 12.17 25.58
CA PRO A 265 2.28 12.97 24.65
C PRO A 265 3.77 13.00 25.02
N ASN A 266 4.09 12.89 26.32
CA ASN A 266 5.47 12.84 26.81
C ASN A 266 6.20 11.59 26.31
N PHE A 267 5.51 10.45 26.26
CA PHE A 267 6.08 9.18 25.82
C PHE A 267 6.67 9.26 24.40
N PHE A 268 6.00 9.96 23.48
CA PHE A 268 6.44 10.05 22.09
C PHE A 268 7.41 11.19 21.81
N ARG A 269 7.67 12.07 22.78
CA ARG A 269 8.52 13.25 22.60
C ARG A 269 9.91 12.88 22.09
N GLU A 270 10.54 11.89 22.70
CA GLU A 270 11.88 11.43 22.30
C GLU A 270 11.88 10.83 20.88
N ALA A 271 10.83 10.06 20.55
CA ALA A 271 10.70 9.48 19.21
C ALA A 271 10.52 10.56 18.14
N VAL A 272 9.72 11.59 18.41
CA VAL A 272 9.52 12.74 17.53
C VAL A 272 10.82 13.54 17.38
N ASP A 273 11.53 13.80 18.48
CA ASP A 273 12.84 14.49 18.45
C ASP A 273 13.88 13.72 17.65
N LYS A 274 13.98 12.40 17.84
CA LYS A 274 14.82 11.52 17.01
C LYS A 274 14.39 11.55 15.54
N GLY A 275 13.09 11.60 15.26
CA GLY A 275 12.54 11.66 13.90
C GLY A 275 12.98 12.91 13.14
N ILE A 276 13.12 14.04 13.83
CA ILE A 276 13.54 15.31 13.23
C ILE A 276 15.04 15.61 13.42
N SER A 277 15.76 14.89 14.28
CA SER A 277 17.19 15.10 14.50
C SER A 277 18.04 14.31 13.50
N SER A 278 18.79 15.00 12.63
CA SER A 278 19.87 14.47 11.74
C SER A 278 19.59 13.08 11.13
N SER A 279 18.46 12.96 10.43
CA SER A 279 18.08 11.76 9.69
C SER A 279 18.38 11.91 8.20
N PRO A 280 18.91 10.88 7.50
CA PRO A 280 19.03 10.90 6.03
C PRO A 280 17.65 11.01 5.35
N LYS A 281 16.55 10.81 6.09
CA LYS A 281 15.16 10.93 5.65
C LYS A 281 14.46 12.16 6.24
N LEU A 282 15.20 13.16 6.74
CA LEU A 282 14.64 14.31 7.45
C LEU A 282 13.44 14.95 6.73
N GLU A 283 13.57 15.25 5.44
CA GLU A 283 12.46 15.85 4.67
C GLU A 283 11.18 14.99 4.71
N LYS A 284 11.34 13.67 4.58
CA LYS A 284 10.21 12.74 4.63
C LYS A 284 9.60 12.77 6.03
N ASN A 285 10.44 12.66 7.06
CA ASN A 285 10.00 12.69 8.45
C ASN A 285 9.31 14.01 8.82
N THR A 286 9.81 15.15 8.34
CA THR A 286 9.22 16.47 8.52
C THR A 286 7.80 16.53 7.97
N VAL A 287 7.58 16.00 6.76
CA VAL A 287 6.24 15.98 6.17
C VAL A 287 5.32 15.00 6.91
N SER A 288 5.83 13.82 7.29
CA SER A 288 5.07 12.83 8.08
C SER A 288 4.66 13.32 9.46
N LEU A 289 5.45 14.23 10.07
CA LEU A 289 5.22 14.77 11.41
C LEU A 289 4.57 16.17 11.40
N ALA A 290 4.34 16.78 10.24
CA ALA A 290 3.82 18.15 10.16
C ALA A 290 2.48 18.32 10.92
N ASN A 291 1.56 17.36 10.79
CA ASN A 291 0.29 17.38 11.52
C ASN A 291 0.47 17.26 13.04
N THR A 292 1.45 16.49 13.49
CA THR A 292 1.79 16.38 14.92
C THR A 292 2.28 17.72 15.48
N PHE A 293 3.08 18.46 14.72
CA PHE A 293 3.51 19.80 15.12
C PHE A 293 2.34 20.80 15.13
N VAL A 294 1.44 20.75 14.15
CA VAL A 294 0.20 21.55 14.16
C VAL A 294 -0.60 21.27 15.43
N ASP A 295 -0.73 20.01 15.83
CA ASP A 295 -1.42 19.62 17.07
C ASP A 295 -0.69 20.14 18.31
N PHE A 296 0.62 19.93 18.44
CA PHE A 296 1.42 20.47 19.56
C PHE A 296 1.25 21.97 19.72
N TYR A 297 1.16 22.73 18.63
CA TYR A 297 1.04 24.19 18.69
C TYR A 297 -0.38 24.70 18.98
N SER A 298 -1.40 23.97 18.55
CA SER A 298 -2.80 24.41 18.61
C SER A 298 -3.54 23.96 19.88
N LYS A 299 -3.11 22.86 20.50
CA LYS A 299 -3.81 22.22 21.62
C LYS A 299 -3.17 22.56 22.98
N PRO A 300 -3.92 23.16 23.93
CA PRO A 300 -3.39 23.53 25.25
C PRO A 300 -2.81 22.36 26.05
N GLU A 301 -3.37 21.15 25.88
CA GLU A 301 -2.93 19.92 26.54
C GLU A 301 -1.49 19.52 26.18
N TYR A 302 -0.94 20.04 25.08
CA TYR A 302 0.43 19.79 24.62
C TYR A 302 1.40 20.96 24.89
N SER A 303 1.07 21.82 25.84
CA SER A 303 1.91 22.97 26.21
C SER A 303 3.35 22.60 26.56
N GLY A 304 3.57 21.46 27.24
CA GLY A 304 4.90 20.97 27.57
C GLY A 304 5.70 20.52 26.34
N GLU A 305 5.06 19.79 25.42
CA GLU A 305 5.66 19.39 24.13
C GLU A 305 5.94 20.60 23.26
N LYS A 306 5.02 21.56 23.22
CA LYS A 306 5.19 22.83 22.52
C LYS A 306 6.43 23.57 22.99
N GLU A 307 6.58 23.80 24.28
CA GLU A 307 7.73 24.51 24.84
C GLU A 307 9.04 23.78 24.54
N TYR A 308 9.06 22.45 24.71
CA TYR A 308 10.21 21.62 24.39
C TYR A 308 10.62 21.73 22.92
N PHE A 309 9.67 21.54 22.00
CA PHE A 309 9.96 21.57 20.56
C PHE A 309 10.25 22.97 20.03
N GLU A 310 9.71 24.02 20.63
CA GLU A 310 10.10 25.40 20.30
C GLU A 310 11.60 25.62 20.62
N GLY A 311 12.08 25.24 21.81
CA GLY A 311 13.51 25.31 22.12
C GLY A 311 14.35 24.43 21.19
N ARG A 312 13.93 23.18 21.00
CA ARG A 312 14.66 22.20 20.20
C ARG A 312 14.80 22.59 18.73
N LEU A 313 13.75 23.11 18.10
CA LEU A 313 13.80 23.53 16.70
C LEU A 313 14.70 24.74 16.47
N VAL A 314 14.82 25.64 17.45
CA VAL A 314 15.79 26.76 17.39
C VAL A 314 17.21 26.24 17.37
N GLU A 315 17.54 25.28 18.25
CA GLU A 315 18.86 24.63 18.27
C GLU A 315 19.16 23.95 16.94
N LEU A 316 18.26 23.07 16.48
CA LEU A 316 18.41 22.32 15.25
C LEU A 316 18.54 23.22 14.02
N TYR A 317 17.77 24.32 13.96
CA TYR A 317 17.87 25.29 12.87
C TYR A 317 19.25 25.97 12.82
N LYS A 318 19.82 26.33 13.97
CA LYS A 318 21.12 27.01 14.05
C LYS A 318 22.30 26.08 13.77
N SER A 319 22.17 24.81 14.13
CA SER A 319 23.19 23.78 13.91
C SER A 319 22.99 22.99 12.62
N ALA A 320 22.08 23.41 11.74
CA ALA A 320 21.81 22.71 10.50
C ALA A 320 23.04 22.74 9.58
N ASP A 321 23.46 21.57 9.09
CA ASP A 321 24.65 21.42 8.24
C ASP A 321 24.34 21.68 6.76
N SER A 322 23.07 21.81 6.40
CA SER A 322 22.65 22.11 5.04
C SER A 322 21.39 22.98 4.99
N GLN A 323 21.22 23.68 3.85
CA GLN A 323 19.98 24.43 3.60
C GLN A 323 18.74 23.53 3.53
N GLY A 324 18.89 22.24 3.23
CA GLY A 324 17.77 21.28 3.23
C GLY A 324 17.28 20.97 4.64
N GLU A 325 18.20 20.78 5.58
CA GLU A 325 17.89 20.63 7.00
C GLU A 325 17.27 21.91 7.55
N GLN A 326 17.91 23.06 7.28
CA GLN A 326 17.42 24.36 7.67
C GLN A 326 15.99 24.62 7.19
N ALA A 327 15.67 24.24 5.95
CA ALA A 327 14.31 24.35 5.41
C ALA A 327 13.29 23.44 6.13
N SER A 328 13.72 22.26 6.56
CA SER A 328 12.87 21.31 7.30
C SER A 328 12.51 21.87 8.68
N TYR A 329 13.50 22.38 9.41
CA TYR A 329 13.26 23.02 10.72
C TYR A 329 12.47 24.32 10.60
N ALA A 330 12.81 25.17 9.63
CA ALA A 330 12.10 26.41 9.36
C ALA A 330 10.63 26.18 9.06
N TYR A 331 10.31 25.14 8.30
CA TYR A 331 8.94 24.78 7.99
C TYR A 331 8.16 24.41 9.26
N LEU A 332 8.72 23.52 10.10
CA LEU A 332 8.09 23.15 11.37
C LEU A 332 7.92 24.36 12.29
N ILE A 333 8.89 25.26 12.35
CA ILE A 333 8.79 26.53 13.09
C ILE A 333 7.59 27.35 12.61
N LYS A 334 7.41 27.49 11.29
CA LYS A 334 6.31 28.29 10.69
C LYS A 334 4.92 27.64 10.78
N LEU A 335 4.81 26.42 11.28
CA LEU A 335 3.50 25.84 11.61
C LEU A 335 2.89 26.46 12.88
N SER A 336 3.71 27.06 13.76
CA SER A 336 3.23 27.68 15.01
C SER A 336 2.63 29.05 14.77
N GLU A 337 1.36 29.24 15.14
CA GLU A 337 0.69 30.56 15.05
C GLU A 337 0.97 31.47 16.25
N ASN A 338 1.17 30.86 17.43
CA ASN A 338 1.27 31.58 18.70
C ASN A 338 2.49 31.09 19.50
N PRO A 339 3.72 31.48 19.11
CA PRO A 339 4.93 31.03 19.81
C PRO A 339 4.99 31.46 21.27
N ALA A 340 5.32 30.54 22.16
CA ALA A 340 5.47 30.84 23.59
C ALA A 340 6.90 31.34 23.91
N ASN A 341 7.91 30.66 23.38
CA ASN A 341 9.33 30.94 23.57
C ASN A 341 9.77 32.20 22.81
N GLU A 342 10.52 33.09 23.48
CA GLU A 342 10.94 34.38 22.90
C GLU A 342 11.94 34.21 21.74
N GLU A 343 12.89 33.29 21.86
CA GLU A 343 13.89 33.06 20.83
C GLU A 343 13.27 32.40 19.59
N PHE A 344 12.39 31.43 19.80
CA PHE A 344 11.58 30.86 18.72
C PHE A 344 10.73 31.94 18.06
N ARG A 345 10.09 32.84 18.82
CA ARG A 345 9.30 33.94 18.25
C ARG A 345 10.14 34.88 17.38
N LYS A 346 11.36 35.21 17.81
CA LYS A 346 12.31 36.02 17.03
C LYS A 346 12.71 35.31 15.73
N LEU A 347 13.00 34.01 15.78
CA LEU A 347 13.33 33.24 14.59
C LEU A 347 12.11 33.09 13.66
N HIS A 348 10.94 32.80 14.21
CA HIS A 348 9.69 32.68 13.48
C HIS A 348 9.35 33.95 12.66
N SER A 349 9.63 35.14 13.19
CA SER A 349 9.36 36.41 12.51
C SER A 349 10.39 36.78 11.43
N THR A 350 11.58 36.17 11.42
CA THR A 350 12.58 36.39 10.36
C THR A 350 12.42 35.42 9.20
N LEU A 351 11.78 34.26 9.43
CA LEU A 351 11.49 33.26 8.42
C LEU A 351 10.35 33.70 7.49
N PRO A 352 10.39 33.34 6.19
CA PRO A 352 9.34 33.71 5.23
C PRO A 352 8.01 33.07 5.62
N GLU A 353 6.89 33.72 5.30
CA GLU A 353 5.57 33.13 5.55
C GLU A 353 5.32 31.85 4.74
N LEU A 354 4.46 30.97 5.27
CA LEU A 354 3.95 29.83 4.51
C LEU A 354 3.32 30.34 3.20
N PRO A 355 3.61 29.71 2.05
CA PRO A 355 3.12 30.19 0.77
C PRO A 355 1.60 29.98 0.65
N ALA A 356 0.91 30.98 0.09
CA ALA A 356 -0.45 30.79 -0.38
C ALA A 356 -0.43 29.93 -1.65
N VAL A 357 -1.37 28.98 -1.74
CA VAL A 357 -1.54 28.12 -2.91
C VAL A 357 -2.92 28.42 -3.49
N ASN A 358 -2.96 28.81 -4.77
CA ASN A 358 -4.22 29.11 -5.47
C ASN A 358 -4.65 27.92 -6.32
N VAL A 359 -5.95 27.73 -6.50
CA VAL A 359 -6.51 26.69 -7.36
C VAL A 359 -6.06 26.94 -8.82
N PRO A 360 -5.43 25.95 -9.50
CA PRO A 360 -5.04 26.05 -10.90
C PRO A 360 -6.25 26.36 -11.80
N GLN A 361 -6.03 27.16 -12.85
CA GLN A 361 -7.09 27.59 -13.76
C GLN A 361 -7.07 26.79 -15.07
N CYS A 362 -8.24 26.62 -15.69
CA CYS A 362 -8.32 26.03 -17.02
C CYS A 362 -7.77 27.00 -18.08
N SER A 363 -7.11 26.45 -19.09
CA SER A 363 -6.53 27.18 -20.22
C SER A 363 -7.57 27.72 -21.23
N GLY A 364 -8.87 27.40 -21.08
CA GLY A 364 -9.92 27.87 -21.99
C GLY A 364 -11.36 27.63 -21.51
N ASP A 365 -12.28 27.49 -22.48
CA ASP A 365 -13.72 27.25 -22.23
C ASP A 365 -14.05 25.81 -21.83
N VAL A 366 -13.08 24.90 -21.96
CA VAL A 366 -13.19 23.50 -21.55
C VAL A 366 -12.24 23.25 -20.39
N CYS A 367 -12.79 22.72 -19.30
CA CYS A 367 -12.06 22.28 -18.13
C CYS A 367 -12.09 20.76 -18.07
N THR A 368 -10.96 20.11 -18.34
CA THR A 368 -10.88 18.64 -18.43
C THR A 368 -10.28 18.04 -17.16
N GLY A 369 -11.00 17.08 -16.59
CA GLY A 369 -10.44 16.12 -15.63
C GLY A 369 -10.38 14.73 -16.23
N LYS A 370 -9.39 13.94 -15.84
CA LYS A 370 -9.24 12.54 -16.29
C LYS A 370 -9.03 11.61 -15.10
N GLN A 371 -9.79 10.51 -15.07
CA GLN A 371 -9.72 9.48 -14.03
C GLN A 371 -9.26 8.15 -14.62
N TYR A 372 -8.20 7.61 -14.01
CA TYR A 372 -7.52 6.39 -14.41
C TYR A 372 -7.95 5.23 -13.52
N PHE A 373 -8.66 4.27 -14.09
CA PHE A 373 -9.17 3.07 -13.42
C PHE A 373 -8.28 1.87 -13.71
N TYR A 374 -8.01 1.07 -12.69
CA TYR A 374 -7.32 -0.20 -12.83
C TYR A 374 -8.31 -1.36 -12.77
N ILE A 375 -8.06 -2.39 -13.59
CA ILE A 375 -8.95 -3.54 -13.80
C ILE A 375 -9.08 -4.48 -12.58
N ASP A 376 -8.28 -4.24 -11.56
CA ASP A 376 -8.31 -4.93 -10.28
C ASP A 376 -9.48 -4.46 -9.39
N GLU A 377 -10.18 -3.38 -9.77
CA GLU A 377 -11.37 -2.88 -9.10
C GLU A 377 -12.53 -2.62 -10.07
N ASN A 378 -13.78 -2.63 -9.56
CA ASN A 378 -14.98 -2.38 -10.37
C ASN A 378 -15.46 -0.91 -10.34
N TRP A 379 -14.54 0.03 -10.06
CA TRP A 379 -14.92 1.44 -9.88
C TRP A 379 -15.29 2.16 -11.18
N TYR A 380 -14.83 1.69 -12.34
CA TYR A 380 -15.14 2.31 -13.63
C TYR A 380 -16.66 2.34 -13.86
N ASP A 381 -17.32 1.18 -13.85
CA ASP A 381 -18.76 1.05 -14.10
C ASP A 381 -19.59 1.77 -13.03
N ILE A 382 -19.17 1.66 -11.76
CA ILE A 382 -19.82 2.34 -10.64
C ILE A 382 -19.76 3.86 -10.84
N THR A 383 -18.59 4.38 -11.22
CA THR A 383 -18.36 5.81 -11.42
C THR A 383 -19.17 6.31 -12.61
N LEU A 384 -19.10 5.62 -13.75
CA LEU A 384 -19.85 5.95 -14.96
C LEU A 384 -21.36 6.01 -14.69
N LYS A 385 -21.90 4.98 -14.03
CA LYS A 385 -23.32 4.92 -13.67
C LYS A 385 -23.73 6.06 -12.75
N ALA A 386 -22.90 6.39 -11.76
CA ALA A 386 -23.19 7.49 -10.86
C ALA A 386 -23.12 8.86 -11.57
N TYR A 387 -22.12 9.10 -12.41
CA TYR A 387 -21.96 10.37 -13.15
C TYR A 387 -23.08 10.64 -14.16
N THR A 388 -23.64 9.59 -14.76
CA THR A 388 -24.68 9.70 -15.78
C THR A 388 -26.11 9.55 -15.24
N LYS A 389 -26.29 9.20 -13.96
CA LYS A 389 -27.61 8.93 -13.36
C LYS A 389 -28.56 10.15 -13.51
N PRO A 390 -29.71 10.00 -14.20
CA PRO A 390 -30.73 11.04 -14.26
C PRO A 390 -31.23 11.41 -12.85
N GLY A 391 -31.34 12.71 -12.57
CA GLY A 391 -31.69 13.22 -11.25
C GLY A 391 -30.62 13.01 -10.17
N GLY A 392 -29.45 12.45 -10.51
CA GLY A 392 -28.30 12.38 -9.60
C GLY A 392 -27.65 13.75 -9.38
N ILE A 393 -26.61 13.83 -8.54
CA ILE A 393 -25.91 15.10 -8.27
C ILE A 393 -24.98 15.54 -9.40
N TYR A 394 -24.49 14.59 -10.21
CA TYR A 394 -23.47 14.81 -11.23
C TYR A 394 -24.07 15.19 -12.59
N GLN A 395 -24.97 14.36 -13.13
CA GLN A 395 -25.74 14.58 -14.38
C GLN A 395 -24.87 15.00 -15.58
N PHE A 396 -23.82 14.24 -15.86
CA PHE A 396 -23.08 14.40 -17.11
C PHE A 396 -23.82 13.75 -18.28
N GLY A 397 -23.67 14.32 -19.47
CA GLY A 397 -23.98 13.66 -20.73
C GLY A 397 -22.78 12.86 -21.23
N VAL A 398 -23.03 11.69 -21.81
CA VAL A 398 -22.01 10.91 -22.52
C VAL A 398 -21.84 11.50 -23.93
N VAL A 399 -20.61 11.86 -24.29
CA VAL A 399 -20.27 12.43 -25.61
C VAL A 399 -19.55 11.40 -26.47
N GLU A 400 -18.70 10.58 -25.85
CA GLU A 400 -17.97 9.51 -26.52
C GLU A 400 -17.83 8.32 -25.57
N GLN A 401 -17.89 7.11 -26.12
CA GLN A 401 -17.67 5.88 -25.38
C GLN A 401 -17.03 4.83 -26.27
N THR A 402 -15.90 4.29 -25.81
CA THR A 402 -15.18 3.15 -26.37
C THR A 402 -15.20 1.99 -25.36
N ASP A 403 -14.52 0.89 -25.68
CA ASP A 403 -14.37 -0.25 -24.77
C ASP A 403 -13.59 0.09 -23.49
N THR A 404 -12.72 1.10 -23.54
CA THR A 404 -11.81 1.45 -22.44
C THR A 404 -11.99 2.88 -21.94
N THR A 405 -12.66 3.77 -22.67
CA THR A 405 -12.74 5.20 -22.33
C THR A 405 -14.15 5.74 -22.53
N THR A 406 -14.61 6.56 -21.59
CA THR A 406 -15.85 7.33 -21.72
C THR A 406 -15.58 8.81 -21.48
N VAL A 407 -16.00 9.66 -22.41
CA VAL A 407 -15.92 11.12 -22.29
C VAL A 407 -17.29 11.67 -21.90
N LEU A 408 -17.30 12.38 -20.78
CA LEU A 408 -18.49 12.95 -20.16
C LEU A 408 -18.41 14.48 -20.20
N GLU A 409 -19.49 15.16 -20.58
CA GLU A 409 -19.54 16.62 -20.58
C GLU A 409 -20.78 17.18 -19.88
N LYS A 410 -20.60 18.35 -19.27
CA LYS A 410 -21.68 19.15 -18.67
C LYS A 410 -21.36 20.63 -18.79
N LYS A 411 -22.38 21.45 -19.10
CA LYS A 411 -22.24 22.91 -19.06
C LYS A 411 -22.36 23.44 -17.63
N VAL A 412 -21.42 24.31 -17.25
CA VAL A 412 -21.37 24.98 -15.95
C VAL A 412 -21.03 26.45 -16.19
N SER A 413 -22.00 27.34 -15.94
CA SER A 413 -21.85 28.79 -16.12
C SER A 413 -21.22 29.21 -17.47
N GLY A 414 -21.70 28.62 -18.57
CA GLY A 414 -21.22 28.90 -19.92
C GLY A 414 -20.00 28.10 -20.37
N LYS A 415 -19.19 27.58 -19.44
CA LYS A 415 -18.03 26.72 -19.73
C LYS A 415 -18.42 25.25 -19.82
N THR A 416 -17.62 24.45 -20.52
CA THR A 416 -17.73 22.99 -20.57
C THR A 416 -16.86 22.38 -19.48
N MET A 417 -17.48 21.64 -18.57
CA MET A 417 -16.79 20.71 -17.69
C MET A 417 -16.73 19.34 -18.36
N ARG A 418 -15.52 18.83 -18.63
CA ARG A 418 -15.28 17.54 -19.26
C ARG A 418 -14.63 16.58 -18.27
N MET A 419 -15.16 15.38 -18.15
CA MET A 419 -14.58 14.30 -17.34
C MET A 419 -14.34 13.08 -18.21
N VAL A 420 -13.08 12.65 -18.30
CA VAL A 420 -12.67 11.45 -19.03
C VAL A 420 -12.48 10.31 -18.04
N LEU A 421 -13.20 9.21 -18.22
CA LEU A 421 -13.04 7.98 -17.43
C LEU A 421 -12.34 6.95 -18.32
N THR A 422 -11.22 6.37 -17.87
CA THR A 422 -10.49 5.39 -18.68
C THR A 422 -9.94 4.21 -17.88
N THR A 423 -10.01 3.00 -18.45
CA THR A 423 -9.24 1.82 -18.02
C THR A 423 -7.95 1.63 -18.80
N ASP A 424 -7.79 2.37 -19.91
CA ASP A 424 -6.52 2.50 -20.61
C ASP A 424 -5.66 3.55 -19.88
N ASN A 425 -4.54 3.08 -19.32
CA ASN A 425 -3.60 3.87 -18.54
C ASN A 425 -2.33 4.21 -19.33
N SER A 426 -2.29 3.91 -20.64
CA SER A 426 -1.08 4.06 -21.46
C SER A 426 -0.61 5.51 -21.61
N ASP A 427 -1.52 6.49 -21.48
CA ASP A 427 -1.23 7.92 -21.62
C ASP A 427 -1.17 8.69 -20.29
N ALA A 428 -1.17 7.98 -19.14
CA ALA A 428 -1.20 8.60 -17.82
C ALA A 428 -0.08 9.63 -17.60
N SER A 429 1.14 9.29 -18.02
CA SER A 429 2.32 10.17 -17.95
C SER A 429 2.24 11.36 -18.91
N ASP A 430 1.64 11.19 -20.08
CA ASP A 430 1.55 12.22 -21.11
C ASP A 430 0.56 13.32 -20.69
N VAL A 431 -0.54 12.93 -20.06
CA VAL A 431 -1.57 13.85 -19.55
C VAL A 431 -1.05 14.80 -18.46
N LEU A 432 -0.04 14.39 -17.70
CA LEU A 432 0.62 15.26 -16.72
C LEU A 432 1.46 16.37 -17.38
N ASN A 433 1.76 16.25 -18.68
CA ASN A 433 2.49 17.22 -19.48
C ASN A 433 1.59 18.05 -20.42
N ASP A 434 0.34 17.64 -20.63
CA ASP A 434 -0.60 18.37 -21.49
C ASP A 434 -1.04 19.72 -20.90
N ASP A 435 -1.67 20.57 -21.73
CA ASP A 435 -2.27 21.85 -21.29
C ASP A 435 -3.81 21.79 -21.16
N GLU A 436 -4.42 20.67 -21.55
CA GLU A 436 -5.88 20.52 -21.63
C GLU A 436 -6.47 19.94 -20.33
N THR A 437 -5.76 19.04 -19.68
CA THR A 437 -6.20 18.30 -18.51
C THR A 437 -5.72 18.98 -17.25
N ILE A 438 -6.61 19.65 -16.52
CA ILE A 438 -6.24 20.34 -15.28
C ILE A 438 -6.25 19.39 -14.07
N LEU A 439 -7.08 18.36 -14.11
CA LEU A 439 -7.30 17.42 -13.00
C LEU A 439 -6.95 15.99 -13.43
N VAL A 440 -6.07 15.34 -12.68
CA VAL A 440 -5.70 13.93 -12.90
C VAL A 440 -5.99 13.12 -11.64
N VAL A 441 -6.73 12.03 -11.79
CA VAL A 441 -7.22 11.22 -10.66
C VAL A 441 -6.76 9.77 -10.81
N HIS A 442 -6.13 9.25 -9.77
CA HIS A 442 -5.82 7.83 -9.64
C HIS A 442 -7.01 7.07 -9.01
N ARG A 443 -7.46 5.99 -9.66
CA ARG A 443 -8.54 5.10 -9.18
C ARG A 443 -8.06 3.65 -9.23
N GLY A 444 -7.40 3.24 -8.15
CA GLY A 444 -6.88 1.89 -7.98
C GLY A 444 -6.23 1.74 -6.62
N HIS A 445 -5.62 0.57 -6.39
CA HIS A 445 -4.75 0.34 -5.24
C HIS A 445 -3.49 1.20 -5.30
N SER A 446 -2.91 1.51 -4.13
CA SER A 446 -1.76 2.42 -3.98
C SER A 446 -0.52 2.05 -4.79
N TYR A 447 -0.31 0.77 -5.12
CA TYR A 447 0.80 0.34 -5.95
C TYR A 447 0.67 0.78 -7.42
N ASN A 448 -0.54 1.10 -7.88
CA ASN A 448 -0.81 1.64 -9.21
C ASN A 448 -0.67 3.18 -9.27
N SER A 449 -0.64 3.88 -8.12
CA SER A 449 -0.38 5.32 -8.05
C SER A 449 0.97 5.68 -8.70
N LYS A 450 2.01 4.87 -8.47
CA LYS A 450 3.33 5.08 -9.09
C LYS A 450 3.32 5.00 -10.61
N LYS A 451 2.48 4.11 -11.18
CA LYS A 451 2.30 3.99 -12.63
C LYS A 451 1.50 5.16 -13.19
N THR A 452 0.44 5.56 -12.49
CA THR A 452 -0.43 6.68 -12.89
C THR A 452 0.32 8.00 -12.92
N PHE A 453 1.25 8.20 -11.97
CA PHE A 453 2.05 9.41 -11.85
C PHE A 453 3.51 9.18 -12.24
N GLU A 454 3.77 8.28 -13.19
CA GLU A 454 5.11 8.07 -13.71
C GLU A 454 5.55 9.28 -14.57
N GLY A 455 6.79 9.75 -14.37
CA GLY A 455 7.36 10.86 -15.13
C GLY A 455 7.66 12.10 -14.29
N ARG A 456 7.77 13.24 -14.98
CA ARG A 456 8.02 14.58 -14.41
C ARG A 456 7.36 15.64 -15.26
N SER A 457 6.82 16.68 -14.64
CA SER A 457 6.24 17.84 -15.33
C SER A 457 6.31 19.09 -14.46
N ASN A 458 6.50 20.24 -15.08
CA ASN A 458 6.41 21.55 -14.43
C ASN A 458 5.06 22.24 -14.67
N LYS A 459 4.09 21.55 -15.27
CA LYS A 459 2.74 22.11 -15.50
C LYS A 459 1.98 22.22 -14.17
N GLU A 460 1.10 23.22 -14.09
CA GLU A 460 0.15 23.33 -12.99
C GLU A 460 -0.95 22.30 -13.20
N LYS A 461 -1.09 21.39 -12.23
CA LYS A 461 -2.06 20.29 -12.26
C LYS A 461 -2.68 20.14 -10.88
N ILE A 462 -3.90 19.63 -10.83
CA ILE A 462 -4.49 19.09 -9.62
C ILE A 462 -4.41 17.58 -9.70
N ILE A 463 -3.78 16.95 -8.72
CA ILE A 463 -3.64 15.50 -8.62
C ILE A 463 -4.48 15.00 -7.46
N ILE A 464 -5.37 14.05 -7.72
CA ILE A 464 -6.08 13.32 -6.66
C ILE A 464 -5.50 11.90 -6.57
N ASP A 465 -4.80 11.61 -5.46
CA ASP A 465 -4.16 10.31 -5.18
C ASP A 465 -5.03 9.41 -4.26
N GLY A 466 -6.26 9.84 -3.95
CA GLY A 466 -7.21 9.11 -3.11
C GLY A 466 -6.65 8.74 -1.72
N GLY A 467 -7.03 7.56 -1.20
CA GLY A 467 -6.56 7.02 0.08
C GLY A 467 -5.13 6.47 0.05
N CYS A 468 -4.45 6.61 -1.09
CA CYS A 468 -3.07 6.16 -1.28
C CYS A 468 -2.06 7.29 -0.96
N GLY A 469 -2.55 8.50 -0.77
CA GLY A 469 -1.77 9.74 -0.82
C GLY A 469 -1.34 10.33 0.52
N GLY A 470 -1.03 9.53 1.55
CA GLY A 470 -0.55 10.06 2.83
C GLY A 470 0.63 11.05 2.71
N PRO A 471 0.93 11.89 3.72
CA PRO A 471 1.94 12.96 3.64
C PRO A 471 3.27 12.55 2.97
N GLY A 472 3.80 11.36 3.28
CA GLY A 472 5.03 10.85 2.66
C GLY A 472 4.93 10.68 1.14
N ARG A 473 3.78 10.28 0.62
CA ARG A 473 3.52 10.10 -0.82
C ARG A 473 3.32 11.43 -1.53
N VAL A 474 2.66 12.40 -0.89
CA VAL A 474 2.54 13.78 -1.42
C VAL A 474 3.90 14.37 -1.70
N LEU A 475 4.86 14.19 -0.77
CA LEU A 475 6.23 14.66 -0.96
C LEU A 475 6.89 14.07 -2.22
N GLU A 476 6.71 12.77 -2.48
CA GLU A 476 7.24 12.11 -3.67
C GLU A 476 6.63 12.67 -4.96
N ILE A 477 5.29 12.81 -4.98
CA ILE A 477 4.56 13.37 -6.13
C ILE A 477 5.00 14.81 -6.38
N GLN A 478 5.05 15.66 -5.35
CA GLN A 478 5.47 17.06 -5.49
C GLN A 478 6.96 17.21 -5.86
N LYS A 479 7.83 16.22 -5.60
CA LYS A 479 9.21 16.20 -6.13
C LYS A 479 9.22 15.94 -7.65
N GLN A 480 8.33 15.10 -8.16
CA GLN A 480 8.18 14.80 -9.59
C GLN A 480 7.42 15.90 -10.34
N TYR A 481 6.45 16.51 -9.67
CA TYR A 481 5.52 17.50 -10.20
C TYR A 481 5.53 18.77 -9.34
N PRO A 482 6.61 19.57 -9.40
CA PRO A 482 6.84 20.69 -8.50
C PRO A 482 5.76 21.79 -8.49
N ASN A 483 4.95 21.89 -9.54
CA ASN A 483 3.86 22.87 -9.64
C ASN A 483 2.48 22.22 -9.55
N ALA A 484 2.41 20.90 -9.33
CA ALA A 484 1.15 20.21 -9.09
C ALA A 484 0.70 20.39 -7.64
N GLN A 485 -0.61 20.36 -7.46
CA GLN A 485 -1.29 20.48 -6.20
C GLN A 485 -1.99 19.17 -5.89
N VAL A 486 -1.66 18.56 -4.75
CA VAL A 486 -2.09 17.20 -4.43
C VAL A 486 -3.24 17.25 -3.43
N VAL A 487 -4.31 16.55 -3.76
CA VAL A 487 -5.44 16.29 -2.88
C VAL A 487 -5.40 14.80 -2.55
N TYR A 488 -5.56 14.47 -1.27
CA TYR A 488 -5.61 13.09 -0.82
C TYR A 488 -6.63 12.93 0.30
N ASP A 489 -6.98 11.68 0.58
CA ASP A 489 -7.84 11.30 1.68
C ASP A 489 -6.98 10.59 2.74
N LYS A 490 -7.07 11.03 3.99
CA LYS A 490 -6.37 10.37 5.12
C LYS A 490 -7.02 9.03 5.52
N ASN A 491 -8.25 8.79 5.07
CA ASN A 491 -8.94 7.52 5.24
C ASN A 491 -8.66 6.60 4.06
N THR A 492 -9.19 5.37 4.12
CA THR A 492 -9.03 4.36 3.06
C THR A 492 -9.70 4.76 1.73
N ALA A 493 -10.52 5.81 1.73
CA ALA A 493 -11.18 6.41 0.57
C ALA A 493 -12.00 5.44 -0.28
N GLU A 494 -13.16 5.01 0.24
CA GLU A 494 -14.13 4.25 -0.56
C GLU A 494 -14.53 5.04 -1.81
N GLY A 495 -14.64 4.36 -2.95
CA GLY A 495 -14.65 5.01 -4.26
C GLY A 495 -15.73 6.07 -4.50
N VAL A 496 -16.79 6.12 -3.70
CA VAL A 496 -17.81 7.18 -3.76
C VAL A 496 -17.24 8.55 -3.30
N VAL A 497 -16.35 8.56 -2.31
CA VAL A 497 -15.74 9.80 -1.78
C VAL A 497 -14.89 10.47 -2.86
N ASN A 498 -13.91 9.74 -3.40
CA ASN A 498 -13.03 10.23 -4.48
C ASN A 498 -13.82 10.67 -5.72
N GLN A 499 -14.90 9.96 -6.06
CA GLN A 499 -15.77 10.34 -7.17
C GLN A 499 -16.43 11.71 -6.94
N TYR A 500 -16.92 11.96 -5.73
CA TYR A 500 -17.50 13.26 -5.38
C TYR A 500 -16.45 14.36 -5.37
N GLU A 501 -15.28 14.11 -4.80
CA GLU A 501 -14.20 15.12 -4.74
C GLU A 501 -13.69 15.52 -6.13
N ALA A 502 -13.43 14.55 -7.01
CA ALA A 502 -13.02 14.83 -8.38
C ALA A 502 -14.05 15.70 -9.14
N TYR A 503 -15.34 15.39 -9.00
CA TYR A 503 -16.40 16.20 -9.60
C TYR A 503 -16.45 17.61 -9.00
N LYS A 504 -16.41 17.72 -7.68
CA LYS A 504 -16.54 19.00 -6.98
C LYS A 504 -15.39 19.93 -7.33
N ILE A 505 -14.15 19.44 -7.24
CA ILE A 505 -12.96 20.23 -7.55
C ILE A 505 -13.03 20.70 -9.00
N LEU A 506 -13.26 19.79 -9.95
CA LEU A 506 -13.36 20.18 -11.36
C LEU A 506 -14.47 21.20 -11.61
N ARG A 507 -15.63 21.04 -10.94
CA ARG A 507 -16.74 22.00 -11.02
C ARG A 507 -16.34 23.38 -10.49
N ARG A 508 -15.63 23.45 -9.36
CA ARG A 508 -15.18 24.72 -8.76
C ARG A 508 -14.13 25.41 -9.62
N VAL A 509 -13.19 24.65 -10.16
CA VAL A 509 -12.21 25.12 -11.15
C VAL A 509 -12.94 25.66 -12.39
N THR A 510 -13.95 24.94 -12.89
CA THR A 510 -14.77 25.38 -14.03
C THR A 510 -15.51 26.69 -13.74
N LEU A 511 -15.92 26.92 -12.49
CA LEU A 511 -16.54 28.17 -12.06
C LEU A 511 -15.55 29.33 -11.88
N GLY A 512 -14.25 29.11 -12.08
CA GLY A 512 -13.21 30.12 -11.89
C GLY A 512 -12.85 30.35 -10.43
N GLN A 513 -13.08 29.37 -9.56
CA GLN A 513 -12.64 29.46 -8.17
C GLN A 513 -11.11 29.46 -8.11
N THR A 514 -10.52 30.41 -7.37
CA THR A 514 -9.07 30.57 -7.25
C THR A 514 -8.54 30.21 -5.87
N ASP A 515 -9.44 30.07 -4.89
CA ASP A 515 -9.12 29.85 -3.48
C ASP A 515 -9.67 28.52 -3.00
N TRP A 516 -8.79 27.71 -2.40
CA TRP A 516 -9.10 26.38 -1.87
C TRP A 516 -10.06 26.39 -0.69
N ASP A 517 -10.10 27.45 0.12
CA ASP A 517 -11.04 27.53 1.24
C ASP A 517 -12.50 27.62 0.77
N ASN A 518 -12.70 28.14 -0.44
CA ASN A 518 -14.00 28.20 -1.12
C ASN A 518 -14.31 26.93 -1.94
N VAL A 519 -13.31 26.09 -2.21
CA VAL A 519 -13.50 24.73 -2.72
C VAL A 519 -13.97 23.82 -1.58
N ARG A 520 -13.46 24.06 -0.36
CA ARG A 520 -13.75 23.29 0.84
C ARG A 520 -15.23 23.33 1.24
N ASP A 521 -15.77 22.20 1.66
CA ASP A 521 -17.08 22.01 2.28
C ASP A 521 -16.96 21.29 3.65
N LYS A 522 -18.04 21.32 4.43
CA LYS A 522 -18.05 20.72 5.78
C LYS A 522 -17.83 19.20 5.76
N THR A 523 -18.20 18.54 4.67
CA THR A 523 -18.11 17.07 4.57
C THR A 523 -16.71 16.59 4.30
N GLU A 524 -15.82 17.42 3.74
CA GLU A 524 -14.40 17.06 3.54
C GLU A 524 -13.64 16.86 4.84
N ILE A 525 -13.91 17.71 5.85
CA ILE A 525 -13.26 17.58 7.16
C ILE A 525 -13.67 16.25 7.80
N GLU A 526 -14.96 15.93 7.75
CA GLU A 526 -15.52 14.66 8.26
C GLU A 526 -14.99 13.44 7.49
N ARG A 527 -14.81 13.59 6.17
CA ARG A 527 -14.28 12.54 5.29
C ARG A 527 -12.77 12.46 5.27
N GLY A 528 -12.07 13.36 5.95
CA GLY A 528 -10.61 13.34 6.04
C GLY A 528 -9.89 13.74 4.75
N ILE A 529 -10.52 14.52 3.88
CA ILE A 529 -9.88 15.08 2.70
C ILE A 529 -8.91 16.18 3.12
N VAL A 530 -7.69 16.11 2.61
CA VAL A 530 -6.63 17.09 2.84
C VAL A 530 -6.41 17.87 1.53
N LEU A 531 -6.55 19.19 1.60
CA LEU A 531 -6.45 20.08 0.44
C LEU A 531 -5.05 20.69 0.32
N PRO A 532 -4.64 21.15 -0.88
CA PRO A 532 -3.28 21.64 -1.12
C PRO A 532 -2.87 22.88 -0.33
N ASN A 533 -3.85 23.63 0.20
CA ASN A 533 -3.60 24.80 1.05
C ASN A 533 -3.49 24.44 2.55
N ASP A 534 -3.70 23.18 2.93
CA ASP A 534 -3.48 22.75 4.31
C ASP A 534 -2.00 22.87 4.66
N LYS A 535 -1.73 23.45 5.85
CA LYS A 535 -0.37 23.82 6.27
C LYS A 535 0.61 22.66 6.20
N ASN A 536 0.15 21.45 6.49
CA ASN A 536 0.90 20.19 6.46
C ASN A 536 1.33 19.71 5.06
N GLN A 537 0.85 20.33 3.98
CA GLN A 537 1.22 20.00 2.60
C GLN A 537 2.20 20.99 1.96
N LEU A 538 2.52 22.09 2.65
CA LEU A 538 3.22 23.23 2.06
C LEU A 538 4.75 23.10 2.07
N PHE A 539 5.31 22.02 2.60
CA PHE A 539 6.75 21.88 2.83
C PHE A 539 7.61 22.17 1.59
N LEU A 540 7.34 21.54 0.44
CA LEU A 540 8.19 21.73 -0.74
C LEU A 540 8.07 23.12 -1.35
N THR A 541 6.86 23.70 -1.36
CA THR A 541 6.65 25.07 -1.82
C THR A 541 7.36 26.06 -0.89
N TYR A 542 7.27 25.83 0.41
CA TYR A 542 7.97 26.61 1.43
C TYR A 542 9.49 26.50 1.27
N LYS A 543 10.03 25.29 1.12
CA LYS A 543 11.45 25.03 0.89
C LYS A 543 11.97 25.80 -0.32
N LYS A 544 11.25 25.76 -1.46
CA LYS A 544 11.63 26.54 -2.66
C LYS A 544 11.65 28.04 -2.40
N ARG A 545 10.68 28.56 -1.62
CA ARG A 545 10.63 29.98 -1.24
C ARG A 545 11.83 30.35 -0.37
N LEU A 546 12.14 29.56 0.65
CA LEU A 546 13.26 29.79 1.54
C LEU A 546 14.60 29.80 0.79
N LEU A 547 14.82 28.83 -0.10
CA LEU A 547 16.07 28.70 -0.88
C LEU A 547 16.26 29.78 -1.95
N ARG A 548 15.21 30.55 -2.28
CA ARG A 548 15.28 31.66 -3.25
C ARG A 548 15.53 33.01 -2.59
N THR A 549 15.33 33.12 -1.28
CA THR A 549 15.63 34.33 -0.52
C THR A 549 17.14 34.33 -0.22
N PRO A 550 17.92 35.32 -0.69
CA PRO A 550 19.31 35.46 -0.27
C PRO A 550 19.37 35.59 1.27
N PRO A 551 20.42 35.04 1.93
CA PRO A 551 20.56 35.09 3.39
C PRO A 551 20.60 36.52 3.94
#